data_AF-V3ZMH0-F1
#
_entry.id   AF-V3ZMH0-F1
#
_cell.length_a   1.000
_cell.length_b   1.000
_cell.length_c   1.000
_cell.angle_alpha   90.00
_cell.angle_beta   90.00
_cell.angle_gamma   90.00
#
_symmetry.space_group_name_H-M   'P 1'
#
loop_
_entity.id
_entity.type
_entity.pdbx_description
1 polymer ?
#
loop_
_entity_poly.entity_id
_entity_poly.type
_entity_poly.pdbx_seq_one_letter_code
_entity_poly.pdbx_strand_id
1 'polypeptide(L)'
;MSKEEISRKKRVRGGHRTSVKRLISMADEYPKIPDFVPKFEATVSTLQEKEVILCDINNDLLALVNEDEIEDEIGQADEYSELIRTAIANIKMSIAKLTISTQITQQIQHNHHDTSQVHTTYDNHSNHSNSRSKLTC
;
A
#
# COMPACT_ATOMS: atom_id res chain seq x y z
N MET A 1 -19.47 -30.89 27.91
CA MET A 1 -19.15 -29.55 27.39
C MET A 1 -20.35 -29.02 26.61
N SER A 2 -20.68 -27.73 26.68
CA SER A 2 -21.96 -27.22 26.14
C SER A 2 -21.84 -26.92 24.64
N LYS A 3 -22.68 -27.57 23.83
CA LYS A 3 -22.83 -27.27 22.38
C LYS A 3 -23.07 -25.78 22.11
N GLU A 4 -23.69 -25.08 23.06
CA GLU A 4 -23.96 -23.64 22.99
C GLU A 4 -22.68 -22.80 22.95
N GLU A 5 -21.63 -23.21 23.67
CA GLU A 5 -20.36 -22.48 23.68
C GLU A 5 -19.65 -22.57 22.33
N ILE A 6 -19.62 -23.77 21.74
CA ILE A 6 -19.07 -24.02 20.41
C ILE A 6 -19.85 -23.18 19.39
N SER A 7 -21.18 -23.22 19.41
CA SER A 7 -22.01 -22.43 18.51
C SER A 7 -21.75 -20.92 18.64
N ARG A 8 -21.60 -20.42 19.88
CA ARG A 8 -21.28 -19.01 20.13
C ARG A 8 -19.91 -18.63 19.53
N LYS A 9 -18.88 -19.45 19.76
CA LYS A 9 -17.53 -19.20 19.22
C LYS A 9 -17.51 -19.28 17.69
N LYS A 10 -18.16 -20.27 17.08
CA LYS A 10 -18.30 -20.38 15.62
C LYS A 10 -19.01 -19.15 15.01
N ARG A 11 -20.03 -18.61 15.69
CA ARG A 11 -20.71 -17.38 15.28
C ARG A 11 -19.80 -16.15 15.33
N VAL A 12 -19.05 -15.98 16.43
CA VAL A 12 -18.09 -14.87 16.57
C VAL A 12 -17.02 -14.98 15.47
N ARG A 13 -16.43 -16.16 15.28
CA ARG A 13 -15.49 -16.45 14.20
C ARG A 13 -16.04 -16.05 12.84
N GLY A 14 -17.28 -16.44 12.53
CA GLY A 14 -17.96 -16.07 11.29
C GLY A 14 -18.01 -14.54 11.07
N GLY A 15 -18.31 -13.78 12.12
CA GLY A 15 -18.30 -12.31 12.06
C GLY A 15 -16.92 -11.72 11.73
N HIS A 16 -15.86 -12.23 12.37
CA HIS A 16 -14.49 -11.81 12.07
C HIS A 16 -14.09 -12.18 10.63
N ARG A 17 -14.43 -13.39 10.17
CA ARG A 17 -14.20 -13.84 8.79
C ARG A 17 -14.88 -12.94 7.76
N THR A 18 -16.14 -12.56 7.99
CA THR A 18 -16.83 -11.58 7.12
C THR A 18 -16.15 -10.22 7.13
N SER A 19 -15.70 -9.75 8.30
CA SER A 19 -14.97 -8.49 8.39
C SER A 19 -13.66 -8.53 7.61
N VAL A 20 -12.91 -9.62 7.67
CA VAL A 20 -11.67 -9.84 6.90
C VAL A 20 -11.95 -9.72 5.42
N LYS A 21 -12.94 -10.47 4.90
CA LYS A 21 -13.30 -10.41 3.47
C LYS A 21 -13.61 -9.00 3.01
N ARG A 22 -14.38 -8.24 3.81
CA ARG A 22 -14.70 -6.84 3.50
C ARG A 22 -13.46 -5.94 3.47
N LEU A 23 -12.55 -6.08 4.43
CA LEU A 23 -11.30 -5.31 4.48
C LEU A 23 -10.43 -5.56 3.25
N ILE A 24 -10.33 -6.82 2.82
CA ILE A 24 -9.59 -7.21 1.61
C ILE A 24 -10.22 -6.54 0.39
N SER A 25 -11.53 -6.70 0.18
CA SER A 25 -12.23 -6.06 -0.95
C SER A 25 -12.08 -4.54 -0.95
N MET A 26 -12.18 -3.89 0.21
CA MET A 26 -11.97 -2.45 0.33
C MET A 26 -10.55 -2.04 -0.07
N ALA A 27 -9.52 -2.81 0.33
CA ALA A 27 -8.14 -2.52 -0.04
C ALA A 27 -7.90 -2.71 -1.55
N ASP A 28 -8.56 -3.68 -2.17
CA ASP A 28 -8.47 -3.90 -3.62
C ASP A 28 -9.04 -2.70 -4.39
N GLU A 29 -10.10 -2.08 -3.87
CA GLU A 29 -10.74 -0.89 -4.45
C GLU A 29 -9.99 0.43 -4.21
N TYR A 30 -9.00 0.46 -3.31
CA TYR A 30 -8.25 1.69 -3.05
C TYR A 30 -7.45 2.16 -4.28
N PRO A 31 -7.54 3.45 -4.64
CA PRO A 31 -6.67 4.07 -5.63
C PRO A 31 -5.19 3.78 -5.35
N LYS A 32 -4.46 3.34 -6.36
CA LYS A 32 -3.01 3.06 -6.28
C LYS A 32 -2.24 4.36 -6.48
N ILE A 33 -2.42 5.30 -5.54
CA ILE A 33 -1.72 6.58 -5.49
C ILE A 33 -1.12 6.80 -4.08
N PRO A 34 -0.03 7.58 -3.94
CA PRO A 34 0.68 7.74 -2.67
C PRO A 34 -0.20 8.22 -1.49
N ASP A 35 -1.18 9.08 -1.75
CA ASP A 35 -2.09 9.63 -0.72
C ASP A 35 -2.94 8.55 0.00
N PHE A 36 -3.08 7.37 -0.61
CA PHE A 36 -3.83 6.26 -0.02
C PHE A 36 -2.94 5.29 0.78
N VAL A 37 -1.62 5.48 0.79
CA VAL A 37 -0.69 4.64 1.58
C VAL A 37 -1.11 4.53 3.05
N PRO A 38 -1.49 5.62 3.77
CA PRO A 38 -1.93 5.50 5.15
C PRO A 38 -3.17 4.61 5.34
N LYS A 39 -4.07 4.59 4.35
CA LYS A 39 -5.26 3.72 4.37
C LYS A 39 -4.88 2.25 4.15
N PHE A 40 -3.94 1.98 3.25
CA PHE A 40 -3.39 0.63 3.08
C PHE A 40 -2.72 0.13 4.36
N GLU A 41 -1.93 0.96 5.03
CA GLU A 41 -1.27 0.63 6.30
C GLU A 41 -2.29 0.34 7.41
N ALA A 42 -3.33 1.18 7.55
CA ALA A 42 -4.41 0.96 8.50
C ALA A 42 -5.15 -0.37 8.24
N THR A 43 -5.40 -0.72 6.97
CA THR A 43 -5.99 -2.02 6.62
C THR A 43 -5.07 -3.17 6.99
N VAL A 44 -3.75 -3.06 6.77
CA VAL A 44 -2.78 -4.07 7.20
C VAL A 44 -2.83 -4.27 8.70
N SER A 45 -2.77 -3.20 9.50
CA SER A 45 -2.84 -3.31 10.97
C SER A 45 -4.14 -3.97 11.43
N THR A 46 -5.27 -3.61 10.81
CA THR A 46 -6.56 -4.22 11.13
C THR A 46 -6.60 -5.71 10.77
N LEU A 47 -6.06 -6.09 9.61
CA LEU A 47 -5.97 -7.50 9.21
C LEU A 47 -5.09 -8.33 10.14
N GLN A 48 -3.98 -7.77 10.62
CA GLN A 48 -3.11 -8.42 11.60
C GLN A 48 -3.84 -8.64 12.94
N GLU A 49 -4.59 -7.64 13.41
CA GLU A 49 -5.44 -7.80 14.60
C GLU A 49 -6.48 -8.91 14.41
N LYS A 50 -7.12 -8.98 13.24
CA LYS A 50 -8.07 -10.06 12.92
C LYS A 50 -7.40 -11.43 12.89
N GLU A 51 -6.17 -11.55 12.40
CA GLU A 51 -5.43 -12.81 12.39
C GLU A 51 -5.22 -13.34 13.81
N VAL A 52 -4.77 -12.48 14.73
CA VAL A 52 -4.56 -12.84 16.14
C VAL A 52 -5.88 -13.30 16.78
N ILE A 53 -6.95 -12.52 16.65
CA ILE A 53 -8.25 -12.86 17.23
C ILE A 53 -8.79 -14.19 16.66
N LEU A 54 -8.65 -14.41 15.35
CA LEU A 54 -9.09 -15.66 14.72
C LEU A 54 -8.26 -16.85 15.21
N CYS A 55 -6.95 -16.68 15.40
CA CYS A 55 -6.07 -17.69 15.97
C CYS A 55 -6.56 -18.10 17.38
N ASP A 56 -6.84 -17.13 18.25
CA ASP A 56 -7.34 -17.37 19.60
C ASP A 56 -8.68 -18.13 19.58
N ILE A 57 -9.63 -17.69 18.74
CA ILE A 57 -10.93 -18.37 18.61
C ILE A 57 -10.77 -19.79 18.07
N ASN A 58 -9.85 -20.02 17.13
CA ASN A 58 -9.60 -21.35 16.57
C ASN A 58 -8.98 -22.27 17.62
N ASN A 59 -7.98 -21.80 18.39
CA ASN A 59 -7.40 -22.58 19.49
C ASN A 59 -8.46 -22.95 20.54
N ASP A 60 -9.30 -22.00 20.91
CA ASP A 60 -10.43 -22.24 21.81
C ASP A 60 -11.43 -23.26 21.23
N LEU A 61 -11.70 -23.22 19.93
CA LEU A 61 -12.60 -24.17 19.28
C LEU A 61 -11.98 -25.57 19.23
N LEU A 62 -10.69 -25.70 18.89
CA LEU A 62 -9.97 -26.98 18.86
C LEU A 62 -9.95 -27.67 20.23
N ALA A 63 -9.93 -26.90 21.32
CA ALA A 63 -10.04 -27.45 22.68
C ALA A 63 -11.45 -27.95 23.04
N LEU A 64 -12.47 -27.58 22.27
CA LEU A 64 -13.89 -27.83 22.58
C LEU A 64 -14.58 -28.80 21.63
N VAL A 65 -14.13 -28.91 20.37
CA VAL A 65 -14.72 -29.81 19.37
C VAL A 65 -14.30 -31.26 19.59
N ASN A 66 -15.10 -32.19 19.07
CA ASN A 66 -14.76 -33.60 19.12
C ASN A 66 -13.77 -33.96 18.02
N GLU A 67 -13.11 -35.12 18.16
CA GLU A 67 -12.10 -35.62 17.22
C GLU A 67 -12.57 -35.62 15.75
N ASP A 68 -13.83 -36.00 15.51
CA ASP A 68 -14.43 -36.04 14.17
C ASP A 68 -14.51 -34.65 13.49
N GLU A 69 -14.51 -33.55 14.25
CA GLU A 69 -14.59 -32.19 13.72
C GLU A 69 -13.22 -31.48 13.71
N ILE A 70 -12.18 -32.03 14.35
CA ILE A 70 -10.89 -31.35 14.50
C ILE A 70 -10.28 -30.99 13.15
N GLU A 71 -10.23 -31.94 12.21
CA GLU A 71 -9.62 -31.74 10.90
C GLU A 71 -10.32 -30.61 10.11
N ASP A 72 -11.65 -30.59 10.13
CA ASP A 72 -12.44 -29.54 9.48
C ASP A 72 -12.21 -28.16 10.11
N GLU A 73 -12.02 -28.10 11.42
CA GLU A 73 -11.74 -26.84 12.12
C GLU A 73 -10.32 -26.34 11.86
N ILE A 74 -9.32 -27.23 11.78
CA ILE A 74 -7.94 -26.92 11.39
C ILE A 74 -7.92 -26.41 9.95
N GLY A 75 -8.52 -27.14 9.00
CA GLY A 75 -8.55 -26.75 7.59
C GLY A 75 -9.14 -25.36 7.37
N GLN A 76 -10.23 -25.03 8.06
CA GLN A 76 -10.81 -23.69 7.99
C GLN A 76 -9.97 -22.61 8.70
N ALA A 77 -9.19 -22.97 9.71
CA ALA A 77 -8.28 -22.04 10.39
C ALA A 77 -7.11 -21.67 9.47
N ASP A 78 -6.54 -22.67 8.80
CA ASP A 78 -5.43 -22.51 7.87
C ASP A 78 -5.84 -21.70 6.64
N GLU A 79 -6.99 -22.01 6.03
CA GLU A 79 -7.52 -21.27 4.87
C GLU A 79 -7.61 -19.76 5.15
N TYR A 80 -8.17 -19.38 6.29
CA TYR A 80 -8.31 -17.96 6.64
C TYR A 80 -6.99 -17.31 7.04
N SER A 81 -6.08 -18.06 7.67
CA SER A 81 -4.74 -17.56 7.99
C SER A 81 -3.96 -17.26 6.71
N GLU A 82 -4.00 -18.18 5.73
CA GLU A 82 -3.38 -17.99 4.42
C GLU A 82 -4.00 -16.81 3.66
N LEU A 83 -5.33 -16.70 3.65
CA LEU A 83 -6.05 -15.59 3.03
C LEU A 83 -5.58 -14.24 3.59
N ILE A 84 -5.53 -14.11 4.93
CA ILE A 84 -5.11 -12.87 5.59
C ILE A 84 -3.65 -12.53 5.27
N ARG A 85 -2.74 -13.51 5.39
CA ARG A 85 -1.31 -13.29 5.12
C ARG A 85 -1.06 -12.89 3.67
N THR A 86 -1.73 -13.55 2.73
CA THR A 86 -1.65 -13.24 1.31
C THR A 86 -2.14 -11.81 1.03
N ALA A 87 -3.28 -11.42 1.61
CA ALA A 87 -3.79 -10.06 1.47
C ALA A 87 -2.84 -9.01 2.05
N ILE A 88 -2.29 -9.25 3.25
CA ILE A 88 -1.30 -8.37 3.87
C ILE A 88 -0.07 -8.22 2.97
N ALA A 89 0.45 -9.32 2.41
CA ALA A 89 1.60 -9.29 1.52
C ALA A 89 1.32 -8.47 0.25
N ASN A 90 0.15 -8.65 -0.36
CA ASN A 90 -0.27 -7.90 -1.55
C ASN A 90 -0.43 -6.40 -1.28
N ILE A 91 -1.00 -6.04 -0.12
CA ILE A 91 -1.13 -4.64 0.29
C ILE A 91 0.26 -4.02 0.55
N LYS A 92 1.13 -4.71 1.29
CA LYS A 92 2.51 -4.26 1.54
C LYS A 92 3.30 -4.06 0.25
N MET A 93 3.14 -4.97 -0.72
CA MET A 93 3.75 -4.83 -2.04
C MET A 93 3.20 -3.61 -2.81
N SER A 94 1.90 -3.32 -2.68
CA SER A 94 1.28 -2.12 -3.26
C SER A 94 1.86 -0.85 -2.62
N ILE A 95 2.01 -0.81 -1.31
CA ILE A 95 2.65 0.32 -0.59
C ILE A 95 4.08 0.52 -1.11
N ALA A 96 4.89 -0.53 -1.14
CA ALA A 96 6.28 -0.45 -1.59
C ALA A 96 6.41 0.13 -3.02
N LYS A 97 5.54 -0.29 -3.94
CA LYS A 97 5.50 0.25 -5.31
C LYS A 97 5.19 1.75 -5.34
N LEU A 98 4.24 2.20 -4.51
CA LEU A 98 3.85 3.61 -4.44
C LEU A 98 4.96 4.49 -3.84
N THR A 99 5.63 3.99 -2.80
CA THR A 99 6.78 4.68 -2.19
C THR A 99 7.92 4.87 -3.19
N ILE A 100 8.28 3.82 -3.94
CA ILE A 100 9.33 3.89 -4.97
C ILE A 100 8.95 4.90 -6.08
N SER A 101 7.71 4.84 -6.58
CA SER A 101 7.22 5.76 -7.61
C SER A 101 7.35 7.22 -7.17
N THR A 102 7.02 7.51 -5.91
CA THR A 102 7.09 8.87 -5.36
C THR A 102 8.53 9.39 -5.29
N GLN A 103 9.47 8.55 -4.87
CA GLN A 103 10.88 8.91 -4.76
C GLN A 103 11.51 9.19 -6.15
N ILE A 104 11.18 8.39 -7.16
CA ILE A 104 11.66 8.62 -8.54
C ILE A 104 11.16 9.96 -9.09
N THR A 105 9.89 10.29 -8.91
CA THR A 105 9.34 11.56 -9.38
C THR A 105 10.03 12.76 -8.72
N GLN A 106 10.32 12.69 -7.42
CA GLN A 106 11.01 13.76 -6.70
C GLN A 106 12.46 13.94 -7.18
N GLN A 107 13.19 12.85 -7.48
CA GLN A 107 14.56 12.94 -8.02
C GLN A 107 14.61 13.58 -9.41
N ILE A 108 13.65 13.27 -10.30
CA ILE A 108 13.59 13.88 -11.65
C ILE A 108 13.31 15.39 -11.55
N GLN A 109 12.43 15.81 -10.65
CA GLN A 109 12.14 17.23 -10.42
C GLN A 109 13.33 18.00 -9.84
N HIS A 110 14.08 17.37 -8.92
CA HIS A 110 15.29 17.98 -8.36
C HIS A 110 16.39 18.16 -9.43
N ASN A 111 16.63 17.14 -10.26
CA ASN A 111 17.65 17.19 -11.31
C ASN A 111 17.37 18.23 -12.41
N HIS A 112 16.09 18.55 -12.69
CA HIS A 112 15.74 19.59 -13.67
C HIS A 112 15.97 21.03 -13.17
N HIS A 113 16.09 21.26 -11.86
CA HIS A 113 16.35 22.60 -11.33
C HIS A 113 17.83 23.00 -11.44
N ASP A 114 18.76 22.04 -11.37
CA ASP A 114 20.20 22.31 -11.44
C ASP A 114 20.72 22.53 -12.88
N THR A 115 20.02 22.05 -13.91
CA THR A 115 20.47 22.21 -15.30
C THR A 115 20.10 23.56 -15.94
N SER A 116 19.32 24.41 -15.26
CA SER A 116 18.84 25.69 -15.80
C SER A 116 19.72 26.91 -15.49
N GLN A 117 20.89 26.73 -14.84
CA GLN A 117 21.85 27.81 -14.58
C GLN A 117 23.07 27.84 -15.54
N VAL A 118 22.89 27.45 -16.80
CA VAL A 118 23.92 27.75 -17.82
C VAL A 118 23.78 29.22 -18.23
N HIS A 119 24.57 30.04 -17.55
CA HIS A 119 24.87 31.44 -17.82
C HIS A 119 25.11 31.69 -19.32
N THR A 120 24.21 32.42 -19.98
CA THR A 120 24.41 32.96 -21.32
C THR A 120 25.11 34.31 -21.23
N THR A 121 26.44 34.33 -21.23
CA THR A 121 27.20 35.53 -21.58
C THR A 121 27.26 35.66 -23.09
N TYR A 122 26.31 36.44 -23.64
CA TYR A 122 26.39 36.98 -25.01
C TYR A 122 27.33 38.19 -24.99
N ASP A 123 28.61 37.99 -25.33
CA ASP A 123 29.49 39.10 -25.72
C ASP A 123 29.44 39.23 -27.25
N ASN A 124 28.58 40.15 -27.69
CA ASN A 124 28.31 40.46 -29.08
C ASN A 124 29.19 41.65 -29.49
N HIS A 125 30.43 41.40 -29.93
CA HIS A 125 31.25 42.41 -30.58
C HIS A 125 31.10 42.33 -32.10
N SER A 126 30.18 43.14 -32.63
CA SER A 126 30.13 43.47 -34.05
C SER A 126 30.09 44.99 -34.20
N ASN A 127 31.28 45.60 -34.31
CA ASN A 127 31.41 47.01 -34.62
C ASN A 127 31.11 47.21 -36.11
N HIS A 128 29.93 47.73 -36.37
CA HIS A 128 29.49 48.13 -37.70
C HIS A 128 30.11 49.49 -38.05
N SER A 129 30.87 49.50 -39.13
CA SER A 129 31.40 50.69 -39.76
C SER A 129 30.28 51.53 -40.40
N ASN A 130 30.54 52.83 -40.44
CA ASN A 130 30.19 53.78 -41.50
C ASN A 130 29.04 54.75 -41.20
N SER A 131 29.40 56.01 -40.96
CA SER A 131 28.53 57.18 -41.11
C SER A 131 29.20 58.20 -42.03
N ARG A 132 28.50 58.38 -43.15
CA ARG A 132 28.71 59.23 -44.32
C ARG A 132 28.95 60.74 -44.06
N SER A 133 29.75 61.33 -44.96
CA SER A 133 29.59 62.64 -45.63
C SER A 133 30.04 63.94 -44.92
N LYS A 134 31.00 64.67 -45.52
CA LYS A 134 30.75 65.82 -46.44
C LYS A 134 32.06 66.52 -46.89
N LEU A 135 32.02 67.03 -48.12
CA LEU A 135 32.95 67.95 -48.79
C LEU A 135 33.28 69.20 -47.95
N THR A 136 34.48 69.78 -48.14
CA THR A 136 34.68 71.16 -48.69
C THR A 136 36.17 71.50 -48.90
N CYS A 137 36.42 72.14 -50.06
CA CYS A 137 37.60 72.86 -50.56
C CYS A 137 38.98 72.17 -50.60
#